data_AF-A0A1F9BCU7-F1
#
_entry.id   AF-A0A1F9BCU7-F1
#
_cell.length_a   1.000
_cell.length_b   1.000
_cell.length_c   1.000
_cell.angle_alpha   90.00
_cell.angle_beta   90.00
_cell.angle_gamma   90.00
#
_symmetry.space_group_name_H-M   'P 1'
#
loop_
_entity.id
_entity.type
_entity.pdbx_description
1 polymer ?
#
loop_
_entity_poly.entity_id
_entity_poly.type
_entity_poly.pdbx_seq_one_letter_code
_entity_poly.pdbx_strand_id
1 'polypeptide(L)'
;MPLPEYIHDKALRIERVINFPKIPSPGRQPWENLPMSPYSDLPGAVASIVEKGRKVAIITGFYVPGGEPPATETDGPPGALILGEGLKSLGMEVVLITDQYTLPTLFDQRCSLSAFASRPTLS
;
A
#
# COMPACT_ATOMS: atom_id res chain seq x y z
N MET A 1 4.97 -22.70 7.45
CA MET A 1 3.88 -23.10 8.38
C MET A 1 2.59 -22.59 7.76
N PRO A 2 1.60 -23.45 7.42
CA PRO A 2 0.34 -22.97 6.86
C PRO A 2 -0.36 -22.03 7.86
N LEU A 3 -0.92 -20.92 7.39
CA LEU A 3 -1.62 -19.98 8.25
C LEU A 3 -2.89 -20.63 8.81
N PRO A 4 -3.29 -20.31 10.04
CA PRO A 4 -4.56 -20.80 10.61
C PRO A 4 -5.74 -20.46 9.69
N GLU A 5 -6.69 -21.39 9.56
CA GLU A 5 -7.82 -21.33 8.62
C GLU A 5 -8.63 -20.02 8.73
N TYR A 6 -8.77 -19.47 9.94
CA TYR A 6 -9.46 -18.20 10.18
C TYR A 6 -8.77 -16.97 9.56
N ILE A 7 -7.45 -17.02 9.37
CA ILE A 7 -6.67 -15.96 8.70
C ILE A 7 -6.90 -16.03 7.19
N HIS A 8 -6.91 -17.23 6.61
CA HIS A 8 -7.26 -17.44 5.21
C HIS A 8 -8.66 -16.93 4.89
N ASP A 9 -9.62 -17.23 5.76
CA ASP A 9 -11.02 -16.85 5.58
C ASP A 9 -11.22 -15.32 5.65
N LYS A 10 -10.43 -14.63 6.48
CA LYS A 10 -10.39 -13.16 6.54
C LYS A 10 -9.72 -12.57 5.31
N ALA A 11 -8.60 -13.12 4.86
CA ALA A 11 -7.90 -12.67 3.66
C ALA A 11 -8.80 -12.79 2.42
N LEU A 12 -9.50 -13.91 2.25
CA LEU A 12 -10.46 -14.12 1.16
C LEU A 12 -11.63 -13.13 1.20
N ARG A 13 -12.15 -12.80 2.39
CA ARG A 13 -13.19 -11.78 2.53
C ARG A 13 -12.69 -10.39 2.15
N ILE A 14 -11.47 -10.03 2.55
CA ILE A 14 -10.85 -8.75 2.21
C ILE A 14 -10.62 -8.66 0.69
N GLU A 15 -10.05 -9.70 0.08
CA GLU A 15 -9.90 -9.83 -1.38
C GLU A 15 -11.23 -9.66 -2.12
N ARG A 16 -12.31 -10.26 -1.62
CA ARG A 16 -13.64 -10.10 -2.22
C ARG A 16 -14.17 -8.67 -2.13
N VAL A 17 -13.88 -7.95 -1.06
CA VAL A 17 -14.30 -6.54 -0.88
C VAL A 17 -13.47 -5.60 -1.74
N ILE A 18 -12.15 -5.83 -1.83
CA ILE A 18 -11.26 -5.06 -2.69
C ILE A 18 -11.63 -5.24 -4.16
N ASN A 19 -11.94 -6.48 -4.55
CA ASN A 19 -12.33 -6.85 -5.91
C ASN A 19 -13.85 -6.84 -6.13
N PHE A 20 -14.63 -6.24 -5.23
CA PHE A 20 -16.09 -6.18 -5.38
C PHE A 20 -16.41 -5.36 -6.65
N PRO A 21 -17.36 -5.78 -7.50
CA PRO A 21 -17.58 -5.14 -8.78
C PRO A 21 -17.93 -3.66 -8.56
N LYS A 22 -17.06 -2.78 -9.07
CA LYS A 22 -17.33 -1.34 -9.19
C LYS A 22 -18.69 -1.18 -9.88
N ILE A 23 -19.54 -0.33 -9.30
CA ILE A 23 -20.92 -0.01 -9.73
C ILE A 23 -21.03 0.03 -11.27
N PRO A 24 -22.07 -0.60 -11.88
CA PRO A 24 -22.21 -0.61 -13.33
C PRO A 24 -22.40 0.81 -13.84
N SER A 25 -21.38 1.34 -14.51
CA SER A 25 -21.49 2.56 -15.29
C SER A 25 -22.28 2.22 -16.57
N PRO A 26 -23.31 2.99 -16.96
CA PRO A 26 -24.13 2.65 -18.11
C PRO A 26 -23.33 2.91 -19.40
N GLY A 27 -22.82 1.82 -19.98
CA GLY A 27 -22.11 1.81 -21.25
C GLY A 27 -21.06 0.71 -21.24
N ARG A 28 -21.08 -0.19 -22.23
CA ARG A 28 -20.06 -1.24 -22.40
C ARG A 28 -18.70 -0.56 -22.49
N GLN A 29 -17.89 -0.72 -21.45
CA GLN A 29 -16.56 -0.16 -21.45
C GLN A 29 -15.61 -1.14 -22.17
N PRO A 30 -14.62 -0.66 -22.93
CA PRO A 30 -13.72 -1.51 -23.72
C PRO A 30 -12.96 -2.58 -22.90
N TRP A 31 -12.90 -2.41 -21.58
CA TRP A 31 -12.18 -3.30 -20.66
C TRP A 31 -12.95 -4.56 -20.23
N GLU A 32 -14.24 -4.70 -20.57
CA GLU A 32 -15.05 -5.89 -20.23
C GLU A 32 -14.58 -7.19 -20.92
N ASN A 33 -13.81 -7.09 -22.00
CA ASN A 33 -13.23 -8.22 -22.72
C ASN A 33 -11.72 -8.37 -22.50
N LEU A 34 -11.12 -7.62 -21.57
CA LEU A 34 -9.74 -7.85 -21.21
C LEU A 34 -9.69 -9.12 -20.34
N PRO A 35 -8.87 -10.13 -20.69
CA PRO A 35 -8.65 -11.25 -19.78
C PRO A 35 -8.28 -10.68 -18.41
N MET A 36 -8.93 -11.18 -17.35
CA MET A 36 -8.63 -10.83 -15.95
C MET A 36 -7.13 -10.63 -15.81
N SER A 37 -6.72 -9.38 -15.66
CA SER A 37 -5.30 -9.10 -15.76
C SER A 37 -4.60 -9.69 -14.54
N PRO A 38 -3.49 -10.44 -14.71
CA PRO A 38 -2.85 -11.23 -13.67
C PRO A 38 -2.04 -10.35 -12.69
N TYR A 39 -2.59 -9.23 -12.24
CA TYR A 39 -1.83 -8.11 -11.68
C TYR A 39 -1.45 -8.22 -10.18
N SER A 40 -1.63 -9.37 -9.51
CA SER A 40 -1.16 -9.52 -8.13
C SER A 40 -0.29 -10.77 -7.94
N ASP A 41 1.02 -10.63 -8.15
CA ASP A 41 2.03 -11.60 -7.70
C ASP A 41 2.70 -11.10 -6.41
N LEU A 42 1.90 -11.02 -5.34
CA LEU A 42 2.42 -10.66 -4.01
C LEU A 42 3.53 -11.62 -3.56
N PRO A 43 3.41 -12.96 -3.72
CA PRO A 43 4.48 -13.88 -3.34
C PRO A 43 5.80 -13.61 -4.09
N GLY A 44 5.76 -13.39 -5.40
CA GLY A 44 6.95 -13.08 -6.20
C GLY A 44 7.55 -11.71 -5.84
N ALA A 45 6.72 -10.73 -5.53
CA ALA A 45 7.19 -9.43 -5.03
C ALA A 45 7.95 -9.58 -3.69
N VAL A 46 7.40 -10.35 -2.74
CA VAL A 46 8.04 -10.63 -1.45
C VAL A 46 9.36 -11.39 -1.66
N ALA A 47 9.36 -12.44 -2.49
CA ALA A 47 10.57 -13.20 -2.80
C ALA A 47 11.68 -12.31 -3.37
N SER A 48 11.34 -11.45 -4.35
CA SER A 48 12.28 -10.49 -4.96
C SER A 48 12.88 -9.52 -3.93
N ILE A 49 12.09 -9.05 -2.94
CA ILE A 49 12.58 -8.17 -1.87
C ILE A 49 13.55 -8.93 -0.95
N VAL A 50 13.19 -10.15 -0.54
CA VAL A 50 14.00 -10.97 0.37
C VAL A 50 15.34 -11.38 -0.27
N GLU A 51 15.32 -11.82 -1.52
CA GLU A 51 16.52 -12.27 -2.24
C GLU A 51 17.55 -11.14 -2.46
N LYS A 52 17.07 -9.90 -2.61
CA LYS A 52 17.92 -8.73 -2.90
C LYS A 52 18.24 -7.91 -1.64
N GLY A 53 17.67 -8.25 -0.48
CA GLY A 53 17.32 -7.29 0.56
C GLY A 53 18.38 -6.97 1.60
N ARG A 54 19.13 -5.87 1.41
CA ARG A 54 19.70 -5.08 2.52
C ARG A 54 19.22 -3.63 2.54
N LYS A 55 18.89 -3.06 1.37
CA LYS A 55 18.42 -1.68 1.21
C LYS A 55 17.21 -1.62 0.28
N VAL A 56 16.20 -0.84 0.64
CA VAL A 56 14.96 -0.67 -0.13
C VAL A 56 14.67 0.82 -0.31
N ALA A 57 14.39 1.23 -1.55
CA ALA A 57 13.85 2.54 -1.85
C ALA A 57 12.35 2.42 -2.16
N ILE A 58 11.52 3.19 -1.45
CA ILE A 58 10.08 3.28 -1.68
C ILE A 58 9.78 4.65 -2.29
N ILE A 59 9.25 4.67 -3.51
CA ILE A 59 8.87 5.90 -4.21
C ILE A 59 7.35 6.06 -4.10
N THR A 60 6.91 7.23 -3.65
CA THR A 60 5.48 7.56 -3.51
C THR A 60 5.24 9.05 -3.77
N GLY A 61 3.98 9.46 -3.83
CA GLY A 61 3.58 10.82 -4.15
C GLY A 61 3.04 10.93 -5.56
N PHE A 62 1.86 11.53 -5.65
CA PHE A 62 1.17 11.81 -6.90
C PHE A 62 0.43 13.12 -6.71
N TYR A 63 0.99 14.21 -7.21
CA TYR A 63 0.35 15.50 -7.13
C TYR A 63 -0.78 15.61 -8.16
N VAL A 64 -1.96 16.08 -7.73
CA VAL A 64 -3.15 16.27 -8.58
C VAL A 64 -3.43 17.77 -8.73
N PRO A 65 -2.90 18.43 -9.78
CA PRO A 65 -3.08 19.87 -9.98
C PRO A 65 -4.54 20.27 -10.24
N GLY A 66 -5.33 19.36 -10.82
CA GLY A 66 -6.74 19.60 -11.13
C GLY A 66 -7.70 19.33 -9.95
N GLY A 67 -7.17 19.04 -8.76
CA GLY A 67 -7.98 18.95 -7.55
C GLY A 67 -8.45 20.33 -7.09
N GLU A 68 -9.53 20.38 -6.32
CA GLU A 68 -10.04 21.60 -5.70
C GLU A 68 -10.18 21.39 -4.18
N PRO A 69 -9.20 21.84 -3.35
CA PRO A 69 -7.94 22.48 -3.75
C PRO A 69 -6.94 21.50 -4.40
N PRO A 70 -5.94 21.97 -5.16
CA PRO A 70 -4.85 21.13 -5.65
C PRO A 70 -4.13 20.46 -4.48
N ALA A 71 -3.96 19.14 -4.56
CA ALA A 71 -3.46 18.36 -3.43
C ALA A 71 -2.69 17.13 -3.91
N THR A 72 -1.90 16.55 -3.02
CA THR A 72 -1.40 15.19 -3.21
C THR A 72 -2.56 14.20 -3.18
N GLU A 73 -2.51 13.21 -4.07
CA GLU A 73 -3.32 12.01 -3.93
C GLU A 73 -3.02 11.36 -2.58
N THR A 74 -4.08 10.89 -1.92
CA THR A 74 -4.00 10.25 -0.61
C THR A 74 -3.70 8.77 -0.69
N ASP A 75 -3.87 8.18 -1.87
CA ASP A 75 -3.50 6.79 -2.16
C ASP A 75 -2.00 6.72 -2.47
N GLY A 76 -1.26 5.88 -1.73
CA GLY A 76 0.20 5.78 -1.81
C GLY A 76 0.94 6.20 -0.54
N PRO A 77 0.96 7.48 -0.13
CA PRO A 77 1.85 7.96 0.94
C PRO A 77 1.68 7.22 2.29
N PRO A 78 0.45 6.98 2.79
CA PRO A 78 0.26 6.19 4.02
C PRO A 78 0.77 4.75 3.88
N GLY A 79 0.48 4.11 2.74
CA GLY A 79 0.88 2.73 2.47
C GLY A 79 2.40 2.58 2.38
N ALA A 80 3.07 3.53 1.73
CA ALA A 80 4.52 3.60 1.62
C ALA A 80 5.19 3.76 2.99
N LEU A 81 4.61 4.58 3.87
CA LEU A 81 5.11 4.77 5.23
C LEU A 81 4.98 3.50 6.07
N ILE A 82 3.80 2.86 6.06
CA ILE A 82 3.54 1.61 6.80
C ILE A 82 4.45 0.48 6.29
N LEU A 83 4.56 0.32 4.97
CA LEU A 83 5.46 -0.67 4.37
C LEU A 83 6.91 -0.39 4.77
N GLY A 84 7.35 0.87 4.74
CA GLY A 84 8.69 1.25 5.14
C GLY A 84 9.01 0.91 6.59
N GLU A 85 8.11 1.18 7.53
CA GLU A 85 8.30 0.80 8.93
C GLU A 85 8.29 -0.73 9.12
N GLY A 86 7.46 -1.46 8.39
CA GLY A 86 7.47 -2.93 8.38
C GLY A 86 8.79 -3.50 7.87
N LEU A 87 9.34 -2.96 6.78
CA LEU A 87 10.63 -3.42 6.24
C LEU A 87 11.80 -3.07 7.17
N LYS A 88 11.77 -1.91 7.84
CA LYS A 88 12.75 -1.54 8.88
C LYS A 88 12.72 -2.50 10.07
N SER A 89 11.54 -2.89 10.55
CA SER A 89 11.41 -3.83 11.67
C SER A 89 11.95 -5.22 11.33
N LEU A 90 11.99 -5.57 10.03
CA LEU A 90 12.64 -6.77 9.49
C LEU A 90 14.16 -6.60 9.27
N GLY A 91 14.74 -5.47 9.66
CA GLY A 91 16.19 -5.21 9.60
C GLY A 91 16.69 -4.63 8.28
N MET A 92 15.80 -4.17 7.39
CA MET A 92 16.19 -3.55 6.12
C MET A 92 16.44 -2.04 6.29
N GLU A 93 17.41 -1.51 5.53
CA GLU A 93 17.59 -0.06 5.40
C GLU A 93 16.58 0.50 4.39
N VAL A 94 15.72 1.43 4.81
CA VAL A 94 14.63 1.94 3.95
C VAL A 94 14.79 3.45 3.71
N VAL A 95 14.72 3.84 2.44
CA VAL A 95 14.66 5.24 2.00
C VAL A 95 13.29 5.51 1.36
N LEU A 96 12.58 6.52 1.85
CA LEU A 96 11.35 7.03 1.23
C LEU A 96 11.69 8.22 0.31
N ILE A 97 11.22 8.16 -0.93
CA ILE A 97 11.40 9.18 -1.95
C ILE A 97 10.02 9.67 -2.36
N THR A 98 9.83 10.99 -2.37
CA THR A 98 8.57 11.59 -2.79
C THR A 98 8.79 12.95 -3.45
N ASP A 99 7.77 13.47 -4.12
CA ASP A 99 7.79 14.84 -4.63
C ASP A 99 7.59 15.88 -3.51
N GLN A 100 7.91 17.13 -3.81
CA GLN A 100 7.86 18.23 -2.85
C GLN A 100 6.44 18.56 -2.33
N TYR A 101 5.39 18.18 -3.06
CA TYR A 101 4.00 18.49 -2.69
C TYR A 101 3.44 17.43 -1.73
N THR A 102 3.87 16.18 -1.86
CA THR A 102 3.51 15.08 -0.94
C THR A 102 4.37 15.08 0.33
N LEU A 103 5.59 15.64 0.28
CA LEU A 103 6.55 15.63 1.39
C LEU A 103 5.96 16.11 2.74
N PRO A 104 5.20 17.23 2.83
CA PRO A 104 4.63 17.69 4.10
C PRO A 104 3.67 16.67 4.71
N THR A 105 2.86 16.01 3.89
CA THR A 105 1.89 14.98 4.32
C THR A 105 2.58 13.76 4.91
N LEU A 106 3.73 13.34 4.34
CA LEU A 106 4.51 12.22 4.89
C LEU A 106 5.08 12.53 6.28
N PHE A 107 5.51 13.76 6.53
CA PHE A 107 6.01 14.16 7.86
C PHE A 107 4.92 14.09 8.92
N ASP A 108 3.72 14.60 8.60
CA ASP A 108 2.56 14.56 9.51
C ASP A 108 2.12 13.12 9.81
N GLN A 109 2.05 12.28 8.77
CA GLN A 109 1.71 10.86 8.91
C GLN A 109 2.76 10.08 9.70
N ARG A 110 4.05 10.42 9.58
CA ARG A 110 5.11 9.79 10.38
C ARG A 110 4.95 10.07 11.86
N CYS A 111 4.65 11.32 12.24
CA CYS A 111 4.37 11.66 13.65
C CYS A 111 3.19 10.83 14.18
N SER A 112 2.11 10.75 13.41
CA SER A 112 0.93 9.95 13.77
C SER A 112 1.23 8.45 13.90
N LEU A 113 2.01 7.88 12.97
CA LEU A 113 2.38 6.47 12.99
C LEU A 113 3.32 6.13 14.15
N SER A 114 4.26 7.03 14.48
CA SER A 114 5.15 6.86 15.64
C SER A 114 4.37 6.88 16.95
N ALA A 115 3.37 7.77 17.07
CA ALA A 115 2.46 7.80 18.21
C ALA A 115 1.63 6.51 18.31
N PHE A 116 1.18 5.96 17.18
CA PHE A 116 0.46 4.68 17.14
C PHE A 116 1.35 3.49 17.55
N ALA A 117 2.57 3.40 17.02
CA ALA A 117 3.52 2.33 17.34
C ALA A 117 3.99 2.36 18.80
N SER A 118 3.97 3.53 19.44
CA SER A 118 4.31 3.69 20.86
C SER A 118 3.18 3.33 21.85
N ARG A 119 1.97 3.03 21.35
CA ARG A 119 0.88 2.59 22.23
C ARG A 119 1.13 1.15 22.68
N PRO A 120 1.00 0.84 23.98
CA PRO A 120 1.13 -0.53 24.45
C PRO A 120 0.07 -1.40 23.76
N THR A 121 0.52 -2.47 23.12
CA THR A 121 -0.36 -3.53 22.63
C THR A 121 -1.18 -4.02 23.82
N LEU A 122 -2.51 -3.87 23.77
CA LEU A 122 -3.39 -4.49 24.76
C LEU A 122 -3.08 -5.99 24.79
N SER A 123 -2.55 -6.46 25.92
CA SER A 123 -2.33 -7.86 26.25
C SER A 123 -3.63 -8.57 26.55
#